data_AF-A0A2V7FWM6-F1
#
_entry.id   AF-A0A2V7FWM6-F1
#
_cell.length_a   1.000
_cell.length_b   1.000
_cell.length_c   1.000
_cell.angle_alpha   90.00
_cell.angle_beta   90.00
_cell.angle_gamma   90.00
#
_symmetry.space_group_name_H-M   'P 1'
#
loop_
_entity.id
_entity.type
_entity.pdbx_description
1 polymer ?
#
loop_
_entity_poly.entity_id
_entity_poly.type
_entity_poly.pdbx_seq_one_letter_code
_entity_poly.pdbx_strand_id
1 'polypeptide(L)'
;MRVRLRSGPTLLLIAALTGAGLGTGRAASHREAPLMALDPAADLTDVYAFVSYDTANLGRLPSDRRVTFIMNVIPGQDPADEPNYFNFDDEVAYRFNIDNDQDGKAEDIVYEFRFKTETRPVGGSGGLTAPLPYLGNPHIGVAALQGITALDGPGSEGLTRRQTYIVTEIRDKKRTELFSGRTLVAVPSNVGPATIPDYAALAAQGIYSDNANGIRVFAGQRAETF
;
A
#
# COMPACT_ATOMS: atom_id res chain seq x y z
N MET A 1 -27.46 -82.41 -2.50
CA MET A 1 -27.62 -81.14 -3.25
C MET A 1 -26.49 -80.22 -2.78
N ARG A 2 -25.36 -80.21 -3.51
CA ARG A 2 -24.81 -79.05 -4.27
C ARG A 2 -24.69 -77.78 -3.40
N VAL A 3 -23.59 -77.04 -3.32
CA VAL A 3 -22.38 -76.84 -4.14
C VAL A 3 -21.53 -75.80 -3.34
N ARG A 4 -20.20 -75.97 -3.15
CA ARG A 4 -19.09 -75.35 -3.96
C ARG A 4 -18.96 -73.83 -3.68
N LEU A 5 -17.82 -73.12 -3.63
CA LEU A 5 -16.51 -73.14 -4.32
C LEU A 5 -15.54 -72.23 -3.52
N ARG A 6 -14.29 -72.67 -3.30
CA ARG A 6 -13.02 -72.22 -3.94
C ARG A 6 -12.62 -70.75 -3.74
N SER A 7 -11.51 -70.60 -3.04
CA SER A 7 -10.57 -69.48 -2.96
C SER A 7 -9.76 -69.30 -4.26
N GLY A 8 -9.53 -68.04 -4.64
CA GLY A 8 -8.60 -67.60 -5.68
C GLY A 8 -8.32 -66.09 -5.55
N PRO A 9 -7.16 -65.60 -6.01
CA PRO A 9 -6.49 -64.38 -5.51
C PRO A 9 -6.95 -63.11 -6.22
N THR A 10 -6.78 -61.93 -5.61
CA THR A 10 -7.03 -60.64 -6.28
C THR A 10 -5.81 -59.74 -6.19
N LEU A 11 -5.38 -59.31 -7.38
CA LEU A 11 -4.26 -58.45 -7.71
C LEU A 11 -4.47 -56.99 -7.29
N LEU A 12 -3.33 -56.32 -7.10
CA LEU A 12 -3.05 -54.88 -7.22
C LEU A 12 -3.89 -54.13 -8.29
N LEU A 13 -4.40 -52.94 -7.92
CA LEU A 13 -4.23 -51.61 -8.55
C LEU A 13 -5.40 -50.71 -8.12
N ILE A 14 -5.12 -49.59 -7.45
CA ILE A 14 -6.03 -48.43 -7.45
C ILE A 14 -5.24 -47.22 -7.96
N ALA A 15 -5.49 -46.93 -9.24
CA ALA A 15 -5.35 -45.65 -9.91
C ALA A 15 -6.19 -44.58 -9.16
N ALA A 16 -6.06 -43.26 -9.27
CA ALA A 16 -5.16 -42.28 -9.86
C ALA A 16 -5.87 -40.91 -9.62
N LEU A 17 -5.26 -39.80 -10.05
CA LEU A 17 -5.86 -38.46 -10.20
C LEU A 17 -6.32 -37.71 -8.93
N THR A 18 -5.43 -36.89 -8.35
CA THR A 18 -5.83 -35.64 -7.66
C THR A 18 -5.10 -34.39 -8.19
N GLY A 19 -4.37 -34.49 -9.30
CA GLY A 19 -3.62 -33.36 -9.89
C GLY A 19 -4.35 -32.57 -10.98
N ALA A 20 -5.51 -33.02 -11.46
CA ALA A 20 -6.23 -32.38 -12.56
C ALA A 20 -7.32 -31.44 -12.03
N GLY A 21 -6.91 -30.33 -11.44
CA GLY A 21 -7.84 -29.31 -10.93
C GLY A 21 -7.23 -27.93 -10.72
N LEU A 22 -5.95 -27.72 -11.05
CA LEU A 22 -5.43 -26.37 -11.21
C LEU A 22 -5.95 -25.86 -12.56
N GLY A 23 -7.17 -25.33 -12.56
CA GLY A 23 -7.59 -24.46 -13.65
C GLY A 23 -6.49 -23.44 -13.88
N THR A 24 -6.08 -23.27 -15.13
CA THR A 24 -5.20 -22.16 -15.49
C THR A 24 -5.92 -20.89 -15.07
N GLY A 25 -5.50 -20.30 -13.95
CA GLY A 25 -5.96 -18.99 -13.54
C GLY A 25 -5.56 -18.05 -14.68
N ARG A 26 -6.56 -17.55 -15.42
CA ARG A 26 -6.32 -16.47 -16.35
C ARG A 26 -5.99 -15.28 -15.47
N ALA A 27 -4.71 -14.93 -15.36
CA ALA A 27 -4.32 -13.65 -14.80
C ALA A 27 -5.01 -12.59 -15.65
N ALA A 28 -5.92 -11.83 -15.04
CA ALA A 28 -6.55 -10.70 -15.69
C ALA A 28 -5.60 -9.51 -15.55
N SER A 29 -5.25 -8.88 -16.67
CA SER A 29 -4.61 -7.57 -16.65
C SER A 29 -5.70 -6.53 -16.45
N HIS A 30 -5.72 -5.85 -15.30
CA HIS A 30 -6.69 -4.79 -15.02
C HIS A 30 -6.49 -3.55 -15.91
N ARG A 31 -5.28 -3.37 -16.45
CA ARG A 31 -4.94 -2.33 -17.42
C ARG A 31 -5.74 -2.42 -18.72
N GLU A 32 -6.30 -3.59 -19.05
CA GLU A 32 -7.12 -3.78 -20.25
C GLU A 32 -8.58 -3.33 -20.07
N ALA A 33 -9.00 -2.97 -18.85
CA ALA A 33 -10.32 -2.39 -18.62
C ALA A 33 -10.38 -0.96 -19.20
N PRO A 34 -11.34 -0.63 -20.08
CA PRO A 34 -11.36 0.65 -20.81
C PRO A 34 -11.31 1.90 -19.93
N LEU A 35 -11.87 1.84 -18.71
CA LEU A 35 -11.84 2.96 -17.77
C LEU A 35 -10.52 3.06 -17.00
N MET A 36 -9.86 1.93 -16.70
CA MET A 36 -8.55 1.93 -16.02
C MET A 36 -7.43 2.39 -16.95
N ALA A 37 -7.57 2.17 -18.26
CA ALA A 37 -6.67 2.76 -19.24
C ALA A 37 -6.71 4.30 -19.28
N LEU A 38 -7.84 4.91 -18.89
CA LEU A 38 -8.02 6.37 -18.81
C LEU A 38 -7.75 6.93 -17.40
N ASP A 39 -7.67 6.07 -16.39
CA ASP A 39 -7.35 6.40 -15.00
C ASP A 39 -6.28 5.43 -14.46
N PRO A 40 -5.01 5.58 -14.91
CA PRO A 40 -3.94 4.69 -14.51
C PRO A 40 -3.62 4.76 -13.01
N ALA A 41 -4.05 5.82 -12.33
CA ALA A 41 -3.87 5.98 -10.90
C ALA A 41 -4.84 5.16 -10.06
N ALA A 42 -5.94 4.71 -10.65
CA ALA A 42 -6.87 3.74 -10.07
C ALA A 42 -6.52 2.28 -10.38
N ASP A 43 -5.50 2.02 -11.21
CA ASP A 43 -5.08 0.67 -11.58
C ASP A 43 -4.38 -0.01 -10.40
N LEU A 44 -5.05 -0.99 -9.78
CA LEU A 44 -4.49 -1.83 -8.72
C LEU A 44 -3.65 -2.93 -9.35
N THR A 45 -2.36 -2.98 -9.03
CA THR A 45 -1.48 -4.03 -9.55
C THR A 45 -1.63 -5.31 -8.73
N ASP A 46 -1.52 -5.18 -7.41
CA ASP A 46 -1.46 -6.32 -6.48
C ASP A 46 -2.06 -5.95 -5.12
N VAL A 47 -2.64 -6.96 -4.45
CA VAL A 47 -3.13 -6.85 -3.07
C VAL A 47 -2.59 -8.02 -2.27
N TYR A 48 -1.98 -7.71 -1.13
CA TYR A 48 -1.47 -8.71 -0.19
C TYR A 48 -2.22 -8.61 1.14
N ALA A 49 -2.54 -9.75 1.73
CA ALA A 49 -3.14 -9.86 3.05
C ALA A 49 -2.49 -11.01 3.82
N PHE A 50 -1.95 -10.73 5.00
CA PHE A 50 -1.32 -11.74 5.84
C PHE A 50 -1.37 -11.38 7.32
N VAL A 51 -1.33 -12.38 8.19
CA VAL A 51 -1.12 -12.16 9.64
C VAL A 51 0.27 -11.57 9.83
N SER A 52 0.39 -10.41 10.48
CA SER A 52 1.67 -9.75 10.66
C SER A 52 2.65 -10.69 11.37
N TYR A 53 3.84 -10.85 10.81
CA TYR A 53 4.80 -11.88 11.25
C TYR A 53 5.84 -11.34 12.25
N ASP A 54 5.69 -10.09 12.73
CA ASP A 54 6.58 -9.54 13.74
C ASP A 54 6.44 -10.29 15.08
N THR A 55 7.54 -10.39 15.82
CA THR A 55 7.61 -11.17 17.07
C THR A 55 6.55 -10.74 18.07
N ALA A 56 6.25 -9.43 18.15
CA ALA A 56 5.24 -8.93 19.07
C ALA A 56 3.83 -9.38 18.68
N ASN A 57 3.51 -9.45 17.39
CA ASN A 57 2.24 -9.98 16.91
C ASN A 57 2.11 -11.49 17.08
N LEU A 58 3.17 -12.25 16.79
CA LEU A 58 3.14 -13.72 16.93
C LEU A 58 2.96 -14.17 18.39
N GLY A 59 3.41 -13.36 19.35
CA GLY A 59 3.20 -13.55 20.78
C GLY A 59 1.78 -13.24 21.29
N ARG A 60 0.92 -12.60 20.47
CA ARG A 60 -0.50 -12.37 20.83
C ARG A 60 -1.29 -13.68 20.77
N LEU A 61 -2.36 -13.76 21.56
CA LEU A 61 -3.36 -14.83 21.40
C LEU A 61 -3.85 -14.84 19.94
N PRO A 62 -4.16 -16.00 19.35
CA PRO A 62 -4.61 -16.06 17.96
C PRO A 62 -5.78 -15.13 17.63
N SER A 63 -6.71 -14.91 18.57
CA SER A 63 -7.84 -13.99 18.44
C SER A 63 -7.46 -12.51 18.38
N ASP A 64 -6.28 -12.15 18.88
CA ASP A 64 -5.82 -10.76 19.04
C ASP A 64 -4.70 -10.42 18.05
N ARG A 65 -4.33 -11.38 17.20
CA ARG A 65 -3.32 -11.17 16.15
C ARG A 65 -3.83 -10.16 15.15
N ARG A 66 -2.92 -9.28 14.76
CA ARG A 66 -3.14 -8.27 13.74
C ARG A 66 -2.79 -8.83 12.37
N VAL A 67 -3.44 -8.24 11.36
CA VAL A 67 -3.22 -8.53 9.95
C VAL A 67 -2.67 -7.29 9.26
N THR A 68 -1.87 -7.51 8.24
CA THR A 68 -1.35 -6.48 7.34
C THR A 68 -2.06 -6.61 6.00
N PHE A 69 -2.55 -5.49 5.49
CA PHE A 69 -3.03 -5.35 4.12
C PHE A 69 -2.10 -4.41 3.36
N ILE A 70 -1.78 -4.77 2.11
CA ILE A 70 -0.97 -3.96 1.20
C ILE A 70 -1.74 -3.87 -0.12
N MET A 71 -1.79 -2.68 -0.70
CA MET A 71 -2.36 -2.40 -2.01
C MET A 71 -1.30 -1.66 -2.82
N ASN A 72 -0.91 -2.26 -3.94
CA ASN A 72 -0.03 -1.65 -4.91
C ASN A 72 -0.89 -1.08 -6.05
N VAL A 73 -0.54 0.13 -6.47
CA VAL A 73 -1.27 0.89 -7.49
C VAL A 73 -0.28 1.53 -8.44
N ILE A 74 -0.73 1.84 -9.65
CA ILE A 74 0.07 2.43 -10.73
C ILE A 74 1.21 1.48 -11.13
N PRO A 75 1.02 0.64 -12.18
CA PRO A 75 2.06 -0.29 -12.63
C PRO A 75 3.24 0.42 -13.29
N GLY A 76 4.40 -0.23 -13.28
CA GLY A 76 5.56 0.16 -14.09
C GLY A 76 6.25 1.44 -13.62
N GLN A 77 6.38 1.61 -12.30
CA GLN A 77 7.03 2.79 -11.70
C GLN A 77 8.56 2.72 -11.84
N ASP A 78 9.10 3.10 -13.00
CA ASP A 78 10.56 3.12 -13.20
C ASP A 78 11.20 4.29 -12.44
N PRO A 79 12.21 4.05 -11.60
CA PRO A 79 12.96 5.12 -10.95
C PRO A 79 13.56 6.15 -11.91
N ALA A 80 13.81 5.78 -13.18
CA ALA A 80 14.36 6.69 -14.19
C ALA A 80 13.35 7.69 -14.76
N ASP A 81 12.05 7.58 -14.42
CA ASP A 81 10.99 8.49 -14.90
C ASP A 81 10.97 9.86 -14.17
N GLU A 82 12.04 10.20 -13.44
CA GLU A 82 12.26 11.52 -12.87
C GLU A 82 12.15 12.62 -13.95
N PRO A 83 11.56 13.80 -13.66
CA PRO A 83 11.05 14.27 -12.36
C PRO A 83 9.57 13.94 -12.11
N ASN A 84 8.93 13.10 -12.94
CA ASN A 84 7.50 12.80 -12.86
C ASN A 84 7.26 11.55 -12.00
N TYR A 85 7.30 11.71 -10.68
CA TYR A 85 7.04 10.59 -9.78
C TYR A 85 5.55 10.27 -9.64
N PHE A 86 5.26 8.99 -9.48
CA PHE A 86 3.94 8.40 -9.36
C PHE A 86 3.28 8.78 -8.03
N ASN A 87 2.41 9.78 -8.10
CA ASN A 87 1.56 10.22 -6.99
C ASN A 87 0.25 9.43 -6.99
N PHE A 88 -0.34 9.25 -5.81
CA PHE A 88 -1.74 8.83 -5.73
C PHE A 88 -2.62 9.93 -6.33
N ASP A 89 -3.77 9.58 -6.91
CA ASP A 89 -4.68 10.57 -7.46
C ASP A 89 -5.59 11.15 -6.36
N ASP A 90 -5.83 12.46 -6.43
CA ASP A 90 -6.65 13.20 -5.47
C ASP A 90 -8.15 12.84 -5.60
N GLU A 91 -8.58 12.34 -6.76
CA GLU A 91 -9.97 12.00 -7.06
C GLU A 91 -10.29 10.51 -6.82
N VAL A 92 -9.27 9.65 -6.66
CA VAL A 92 -9.43 8.20 -6.45
C VAL A 92 -9.68 7.89 -4.97
N ALA A 93 -10.57 6.93 -4.70
CA ALA A 93 -10.84 6.41 -3.37
C ALA A 93 -10.21 5.01 -3.23
N TYR A 94 -9.03 4.95 -2.62
CA TYR A 94 -8.32 3.69 -2.41
C TYR A 94 -8.90 2.97 -1.20
N ARG A 95 -9.47 1.78 -1.39
CA ARG A 95 -10.26 1.09 -0.35
C ARG A 95 -9.85 -0.36 -0.16
N PHE A 96 -9.69 -0.75 1.11
CA PHE A 96 -9.78 -2.16 1.51
C PHE A 96 -11.20 -2.46 1.95
N ASN A 97 -11.87 -3.33 1.21
CA ASN A 97 -13.21 -3.81 1.48
C ASN A 97 -13.10 -5.21 2.10
N ILE A 98 -13.53 -5.37 3.35
CA ILE A 98 -13.33 -6.59 4.13
C ILE A 98 -14.70 -7.18 4.48
N ASP A 99 -14.92 -8.41 4.03
CA ASP A 99 -15.95 -9.32 4.51
C ASP A 99 -15.34 -10.14 5.65
N ASN A 100 -15.87 -10.01 6.87
CA ASN A 100 -15.38 -10.73 8.04
C ASN A 100 -16.43 -11.64 8.69
N ASP A 101 -17.58 -11.83 8.06
CA ASP A 101 -18.65 -12.73 8.49
C ASP A 101 -19.03 -13.82 7.47
N GLN A 102 -18.42 -13.78 6.28
CA GLN A 102 -18.55 -14.72 5.16
C GLN A 102 -19.92 -14.68 4.46
N ASP A 103 -20.63 -13.55 4.51
CA ASP A 103 -21.91 -13.38 3.81
C ASP A 103 -21.77 -13.01 2.32
N GLY A 104 -20.55 -12.72 1.86
CA GLY A 104 -20.24 -12.33 0.48
C GLY A 104 -20.40 -10.83 0.19
N LYS A 105 -20.63 -10.00 1.21
CA LYS A 105 -20.69 -8.53 1.11
C LYS A 105 -19.47 -7.91 1.79
N ALA A 106 -18.53 -7.43 0.97
CA ALA A 106 -17.27 -6.86 1.44
C ALA A 106 -17.38 -5.44 2.07
N GLU A 107 -18.48 -5.12 2.74
CA GLU A 107 -18.74 -3.80 3.33
C GLU A 107 -18.92 -3.82 4.86
N ASP A 108 -18.58 -4.94 5.51
CA ASP A 108 -18.56 -5.03 6.99
C ASP A 108 -17.57 -4.03 7.58
N ILE A 109 -16.38 -3.97 6.97
CA ILE A 109 -15.31 -3.04 7.33
C ILE A 109 -14.67 -2.51 6.05
N VAL A 110 -14.65 -1.19 5.90
CA VAL A 110 -13.93 -0.51 4.83
C VAL A 110 -12.89 0.43 5.43
N TYR A 111 -11.64 0.31 4.96
CA TYR A 111 -10.63 1.34 5.19
C TYR A 111 -10.42 2.11 3.90
N GLU A 112 -10.79 3.39 3.89
CA GLU A 112 -10.67 4.29 2.75
C GLU A 112 -9.54 5.29 2.96
N PHE A 113 -8.67 5.41 1.95
CA PHE A 113 -7.62 6.41 1.86
C PHE A 113 -8.00 7.44 0.79
N ARG A 114 -7.89 8.73 1.13
CA ARG A 114 -8.08 9.85 0.19
C ARG A 114 -6.88 10.76 0.27
N PHE A 115 -6.27 11.05 -0.87
CA PHE A 115 -5.07 11.85 -0.97
C PHE A 115 -5.41 13.28 -1.40
N LYS A 116 -4.51 14.20 -1.05
CA LYS A 116 -4.55 15.56 -1.51
C LYS A 116 -3.14 16.04 -1.80
N THR A 117 -2.96 16.53 -3.02
CA THR A 117 -1.68 17.02 -3.52
C THR A 117 -1.60 18.53 -3.36
N GLU A 118 -0.49 19.02 -2.82
CA GLU A 118 -0.20 20.45 -2.74
C GLU A 118 1.12 20.80 -3.44
N THR A 119 1.14 21.98 -4.06
CA THR A 119 2.38 22.63 -4.50
C THR A 119 2.81 23.62 -3.41
N ARG A 120 4.00 23.41 -2.86
CA ARG A 120 4.59 24.25 -1.82
C ARG A 120 5.69 25.12 -2.44
N PRO A 121 5.72 26.44 -2.17
CA PRO A 121 6.82 27.26 -2.62
C PRO A 121 8.10 26.92 -1.86
N VAL A 122 9.21 26.94 -2.60
CA VAL A 122 10.56 26.73 -2.10
C VAL A 122 10.92 27.85 -1.12
N GLY A 123 11.26 27.48 0.13
CA GLY A 123 11.58 28.45 1.18
C GLY A 123 10.38 29.05 1.91
N GLY A 124 9.17 28.52 1.71
CA GLY A 124 7.95 28.92 2.42
C GLY A 124 7.12 30.01 1.73
N SER A 125 6.25 30.68 2.48
CA SER A 125 5.33 31.70 1.92
C SER A 125 6.10 32.85 1.24
N GLY A 126 5.74 33.17 -0.01
CA GLY A 126 6.46 34.16 -0.84
C GLY A 126 7.71 33.62 -1.53
N GLY A 127 8.03 32.34 -1.32
CA GLY A 127 9.08 31.63 -2.04
C GLY A 127 8.74 31.29 -3.49
N LEU A 128 9.71 30.75 -4.22
CA LEU A 128 9.53 30.37 -5.63
C LEU A 128 8.75 29.06 -5.72
N THR A 129 7.66 29.03 -6.49
CA THR A 129 7.01 27.78 -6.87
C THR A 129 7.88 27.06 -7.90
N ALA A 130 8.60 26.02 -7.49
CA ALA A 130 9.37 25.18 -8.39
C ALA A 130 8.45 24.18 -9.12
N PRO A 131 8.70 23.89 -10.41
CA PRO A 131 7.95 22.87 -11.15
C PRO A 131 8.35 21.44 -10.74
N LEU A 132 9.48 21.29 -10.05
CA LEU A 132 10.00 20.00 -9.59
C LEU A 132 9.31 19.58 -8.29
N PRO A 133 9.07 18.27 -8.05
CA PRO A 133 8.44 17.78 -6.83
C PRO A 133 9.37 17.71 -5.62
N TYR A 134 10.68 17.60 -5.86
CA TYR A 134 11.72 17.55 -4.85
C TYR A 134 12.85 18.51 -5.22
N LEU A 135 13.35 19.26 -4.24
CA LEU A 135 14.46 20.17 -4.39
C LEU A 135 15.33 20.15 -3.15
N GLY A 136 16.52 19.58 -3.25
CA GLY A 136 17.48 19.54 -2.16
C GLY A 136 18.83 19.12 -2.68
N ASN A 137 19.89 19.81 -2.27
CA ASN A 137 21.26 19.43 -2.57
C ASN A 137 22.18 20.14 -1.57
N PRO A 138 23.12 19.42 -0.92
CA PRO A 138 24.08 20.03 0.01
C PRO A 138 24.99 21.12 -0.61
N HIS A 139 25.00 21.24 -1.95
CA HIS A 139 25.77 22.27 -2.67
C HIS A 139 24.93 23.51 -3.06
N ILE A 140 23.62 23.52 -2.80
CA ILE A 140 22.79 24.71 -3.01
C ILE A 140 23.08 25.68 -1.85
N GLY A 141 23.45 26.94 -2.12
CA GLY A 141 23.77 27.92 -1.06
C GLY A 141 22.56 28.42 -0.23
N VAL A 142 21.42 27.75 -0.30
CA VAL A 142 20.18 28.07 0.42
C VAL A 142 20.04 27.09 1.57
N ALA A 143 20.05 27.58 2.81
CA ALA A 143 20.02 26.74 4.01
C ALA A 143 18.77 25.83 4.09
N ALA A 144 17.64 26.28 3.58
CA ALA A 144 16.41 25.49 3.51
C ALA A 144 16.47 24.32 2.49
N LEU A 145 17.48 24.27 1.62
CA LEU A 145 17.58 23.28 0.53
C LEU A 145 18.81 22.38 0.65
N GLN A 146 19.31 22.16 1.87
CA GLN A 146 20.41 21.23 2.13
C GLN A 146 20.00 19.75 2.07
N GLY A 147 18.73 19.47 1.78
CA GLY A 147 18.16 18.13 1.71
C GLY A 147 16.79 18.07 2.40
N ILE A 148 16.01 17.06 2.05
CA ILE A 148 14.72 16.74 2.67
C ILE A 148 14.99 15.75 3.79
N THR A 149 14.72 16.16 5.03
CA THR A 149 14.94 15.37 6.24
C THR A 149 13.67 15.17 7.06
N ALA A 150 12.60 15.88 6.71
CA ALA A 150 11.28 15.73 7.34
C ALA A 150 10.16 15.70 6.30
N LEU A 151 9.08 14.99 6.61
CA LEU A 151 7.86 14.98 5.79
C LEU A 151 7.00 16.25 5.95
N ASP A 152 7.14 16.91 7.09
CA ASP A 152 6.48 18.19 7.41
C ASP A 152 7.34 19.03 8.37
N GLY A 153 7.07 20.33 8.46
CA GLY A 153 7.82 21.26 9.31
C GLY A 153 9.25 21.52 8.82
N PRO A 154 10.15 21.97 9.71
CA PRO A 154 11.56 22.21 9.37
C PRO A 154 12.25 20.95 8.83
N GLY A 155 12.95 21.10 7.71
CA GLY A 155 13.56 19.98 6.96
C GLY A 155 12.68 19.41 5.84
N SER A 156 11.47 19.93 5.65
CA SER A 156 10.56 19.54 4.55
C SER A 156 10.52 20.57 3.42
N GLU A 157 11.30 21.64 3.47
CA GLU A 157 11.20 22.78 2.54
C GLU A 157 11.50 22.39 1.09
N GLY A 158 12.30 21.35 0.89
CA GLY A 158 12.58 20.76 -0.41
C GLY A 158 11.47 19.86 -0.97
N LEU A 159 10.47 19.47 -0.17
CA LEU A 159 9.32 18.67 -0.60
C LEU A 159 8.24 19.59 -1.19
N THR A 160 8.51 20.09 -2.39
CA THR A 160 7.69 21.10 -3.10
C THR A 160 6.39 20.53 -3.67
N ARG A 161 6.34 19.23 -3.98
CA ARG A 161 5.09 18.51 -4.22
C ARG A 161 4.88 17.56 -3.05
N ARG A 162 3.85 17.81 -2.24
CA ARG A 162 3.54 16.96 -1.08
C ARG A 162 2.14 16.38 -1.22
N GLN A 163 2.00 15.09 -0.89
CA GLN A 163 0.70 14.47 -0.74
C GLN A 163 0.40 14.26 0.74
N THR A 164 -0.75 14.74 1.17
CA THR A 164 -1.34 14.40 2.47
C THR A 164 -2.48 13.44 2.27
N TYR A 165 -2.85 12.69 3.30
CA TYR A 165 -3.97 11.77 3.20
C TYR A 165 -4.76 11.65 4.50
N ILE A 166 -6.02 11.28 4.35
CA ILE A 166 -6.90 10.89 5.45
C ILE A 166 -7.23 9.41 5.34
N VAL A 167 -7.50 8.79 6.48
CA VAL A 167 -7.95 7.39 6.56
C VAL A 167 -9.31 7.37 7.25
N THR A 168 -10.32 6.81 6.58
CA THR A 168 -11.66 6.64 7.14
C THR A 168 -11.95 5.15 7.32
N GLU A 169 -12.30 4.74 8.54
CA GLU A 169 -12.95 3.45 8.77
C GLU A 169 -14.45 3.61 8.55
N ILE A 170 -15.05 2.71 7.78
CA ILE A 170 -16.49 2.54 7.65
C ILE A 170 -16.82 1.17 8.20
N ARG A 171 -17.59 1.13 9.28
CA ARG A 171 -18.02 -0.12 9.93
C ARG A 171 -19.48 0.03 10.33
N ASP A 172 -20.31 -0.95 10.02
CA ASP A 172 -21.76 -0.89 10.28
C ASP A 172 -22.40 0.41 9.76
N LYS A 173 -21.98 0.87 8.57
CA LYS A 173 -22.39 2.14 7.93
C LYS A 173 -21.98 3.42 8.69
N LYS A 174 -21.25 3.31 9.79
CA LYS A 174 -20.70 4.44 10.53
C LYS A 174 -19.32 4.79 9.98
N ARG A 175 -19.15 6.04 9.55
CA ARG A 175 -17.84 6.59 9.13
C ARG A 175 -17.12 7.19 10.33
N THR A 176 -15.87 6.81 10.52
CA THR A 176 -14.97 7.32 11.55
C THR A 176 -13.64 7.68 10.89
N GLU A 177 -13.26 8.96 10.94
CA GLU A 177 -11.90 9.35 10.55
C GLU A 177 -10.91 8.81 11.59
N LEU A 178 -9.91 8.07 11.14
CA LEU A 178 -8.82 7.59 11.97
C LEU A 178 -7.74 8.65 12.05
N PHE A 179 -6.88 8.58 13.08
CA PHE A 179 -5.78 9.55 13.26
C PHE A 179 -6.24 11.02 13.33
N SER A 180 -7.48 11.29 13.77
CA SER A 180 -8.06 12.64 13.76
C SER A 180 -7.15 13.67 14.42
N GLY A 181 -7.02 14.84 13.78
CA GLY A 181 -6.17 15.93 14.25
C GLY A 181 -4.68 15.77 13.93
N ARG A 182 -4.28 14.74 13.17
CA ARG A 182 -2.95 14.62 12.57
C ARG A 182 -3.01 14.77 11.06
N THR A 183 -2.04 15.49 10.51
CA THR A 183 -1.72 15.45 9.08
C THR A 183 -0.89 14.21 8.80
N LEU A 184 -1.37 13.32 7.94
CA LEU A 184 -0.59 12.20 7.43
C LEU A 184 0.01 12.60 6.08
N VAL A 185 1.32 12.47 5.95
CA VAL A 185 2.05 12.77 4.72
C VAL A 185 2.51 11.47 4.07
N ALA A 186 2.23 11.30 2.78
CA ALA A 186 2.74 10.19 1.99
C ALA A 186 4.25 10.35 1.81
N VAL A 187 5.00 9.26 1.97
CA VAL A 187 6.45 9.29 1.86
C VAL A 187 6.87 9.47 0.40
N PRO A 188 7.75 10.45 0.10
CA PRO A 188 8.20 10.71 -1.26
C PRO A 188 9.04 9.55 -1.80
N SER A 189 9.26 9.53 -3.11
CA SER A 189 10.18 8.62 -3.78
C SER A 189 11.60 8.77 -3.25
N ASN A 190 12.39 7.68 -3.29
CA ASN A 190 13.81 7.76 -2.99
C ASN A 190 14.59 8.25 -4.22
N VAL A 191 14.93 9.54 -4.23
CA VAL A 191 15.65 10.19 -5.36
C VAL A 191 17.14 10.37 -5.08
N GLY A 192 17.64 9.63 -4.09
CA GLY A 192 19.05 9.56 -3.76
C GLY A 192 19.52 10.53 -2.68
N PRO A 193 20.72 10.28 -2.14
CA PRO A 193 21.24 10.93 -0.93
C PRO A 193 21.57 12.42 -1.08
N ALA A 194 21.70 12.92 -2.31
CA ALA A 194 21.89 14.36 -2.53
C ALA A 194 20.63 15.15 -2.14
N THR A 195 19.45 14.60 -2.40
CA THR A 195 18.17 15.24 -2.10
C THR A 195 17.57 14.73 -0.79
N ILE A 196 17.71 13.43 -0.50
CA ILE A 196 17.20 12.79 0.72
C ILE A 196 18.36 12.03 1.39
N PRO A 197 19.15 12.71 2.25
CA PRO A 197 20.39 12.13 2.79
C PRO A 197 20.21 10.83 3.56
N ASP A 198 19.11 10.70 4.31
CA ASP A 198 18.74 9.48 5.04
C ASP A 198 17.30 9.10 4.70
N TYR A 199 17.12 8.40 3.59
CA TYR A 199 15.80 7.96 3.14
C TYR A 199 15.14 7.01 4.15
N ALA A 200 15.91 6.16 4.84
CA ALA A 200 15.35 5.22 5.80
C ALA A 200 14.75 5.95 7.01
N ALA A 201 15.45 6.96 7.53
CA ALA A 201 14.94 7.80 8.62
C ALA A 201 13.72 8.62 8.16
N LEU A 202 13.74 9.20 6.96
CA LEU A 202 12.59 9.93 6.41
C LEU A 202 11.37 9.00 6.24
N ALA A 203 11.57 7.83 5.65
CA ALA A 203 10.56 6.81 5.45
C ALA A 203 9.90 6.35 6.75
N ALA A 204 10.68 6.20 7.82
CA ALA A 204 10.17 5.79 9.12
C ALA A 204 9.20 6.83 9.73
N GLN A 205 9.34 8.12 9.41
CA GLN A 205 8.41 9.16 9.86
C GLN A 205 7.00 8.98 9.28
N GLY A 206 6.89 8.35 8.11
CA GLY A 206 5.61 8.08 7.44
C GLY A 206 4.86 6.85 7.95
N ILE A 207 5.35 6.21 9.02
CA ILE A 207 4.65 5.10 9.67
C ILE A 207 3.85 5.65 10.85
N TYR A 208 2.59 5.95 10.59
CA TYR A 208 1.69 6.52 11.59
C TYR A 208 1.03 5.42 12.42
N SER A 209 0.85 5.68 13.72
CA SER A 209 0.08 4.82 14.62
C SER A 209 -1.05 5.63 15.23
N ASP A 210 -2.26 5.08 15.20
CA ASP A 210 -3.44 5.67 15.83
C ASP A 210 -3.49 5.19 17.28
N ASN A 211 -3.49 6.14 18.21
CA ASN A 211 -3.47 5.82 19.65
C ASN A 211 -4.81 5.25 20.12
N ALA A 212 -5.92 5.52 19.42
CA ALA A 212 -7.25 5.10 19.84
C ALA A 212 -7.49 3.59 19.65
N ASN A 213 -6.98 3.03 18.56
CA ASN A 213 -7.25 1.63 18.14
C ASN A 213 -5.96 0.84 17.86
N GLY A 214 -4.79 1.50 17.84
CA GLY A 214 -3.51 0.87 17.55
C GLY A 214 -3.29 0.51 16.08
N ILE A 215 -4.15 0.95 15.16
CA ILE A 215 -3.97 0.79 13.72
C ILE A 215 -2.71 1.53 13.28
N ARG A 216 -1.99 0.95 12.33
CA ARG A 216 -0.82 1.56 11.71
C ARG A 216 -1.05 1.70 10.22
N VAL A 217 -0.62 2.81 9.65
CA VAL A 217 -0.71 3.08 8.22
C VAL A 217 0.59 3.62 7.68
N PHE A 218 0.79 3.37 6.39
CA PHE A 218 1.92 3.84 5.61
C PHE A 218 1.44 4.04 4.17
N ALA A 219 1.84 5.15 3.53
CA ALA A 219 1.63 5.38 2.11
C ALA A 219 2.89 6.00 1.50
N GLY A 220 3.27 5.55 0.31
CA GLY A 220 4.45 6.03 -0.41
C GLY A 220 5.08 4.94 -1.26
N GLN A 221 5.97 5.34 -2.17
CA GLN A 221 6.60 4.39 -3.11
C GLN A 221 7.58 3.45 -2.40
N ARG A 222 7.55 2.18 -2.77
CA ARG A 222 8.45 1.15 -2.27
C ARG A 222 8.89 0.26 -3.42
N ALA A 223 10.14 -0.18 -3.38
CA ALA A 223 10.58 -1.26 -4.26
C ALA A 223 9.77 -2.51 -3.90
N GLU A 224 9.07 -3.06 -4.89
CA GLU A 224 8.29 -4.28 -4.73
C GLU A 224 9.23 -5.48 -4.61
N THR A 225 9.08 -6.26 -3.54
CA THR A 225 9.94 -7.42 -3.23
C THR A 225 9.15 -8.69 -2.92
N PHE A 226 7.83 -8.69 -3.14
CA PHE A 226 6.94 -9.78 -2.76
C PHE A 226 6.70 -10.77 -3.91
#